data_AF-A0A316VVF8-F1
#
_entry.id   AF-A0A316VVF8-F1
#
_cell.length_a   1.000
_cell.length_b   1.000
_cell.length_c   1.000
_cell.angle_alpha   90.00
_cell.angle_beta   90.00
_cell.angle_gamma   90.00
#
_symmetry.space_group_name_H-M   'P 1'
#
loop_
_entity.id
_entity.type
_entity.pdbx_description
1 polymer ?
#
loop_
_entity_poly.entity_id
_entity_poly.type
_entity_poly.pdbx_seq_one_letter_code
_entity_poly.pdbx_strand_id
1 'polypeptide(L)'
;MPSSSTSLSPVESVRLRLDTLTALVQGPSVQQRAGASLHAPGLALADQATFSAGEDAGVDAKISERSIASRLSQAQEALNDCIGAHKSLIAFAQTFDQNRPWLIPIIPLQKRSVGCGGEDEKAEEGGEQNDDAAARDLGKMAVEERDGLLMLGGLEERATIVIEAERDIKQLGRDMNAIKELQRFAEGGRLGELQDLRPMLDQLIARLSDASESRSELDSQVLSLVDQYGEWVRMLSSLFVSWDEGLSELERRVTQLERLRATAR
;
A
#
# COMPACT_ATOMS: atom_id res chain seq x y z
N MET A 1 -10.00 36.08 -2.86
CA MET A 1 -9.70 35.46 -4.17
C MET A 1 -10.74 34.37 -4.40
N PRO A 2 -11.76 34.59 -5.24
CA PRO A 2 -12.78 33.58 -5.51
C PRO A 2 -12.27 32.57 -6.55
N SER A 3 -12.36 31.28 -6.22
CA SER A 3 -12.15 30.16 -7.13
C SER A 3 -13.36 30.01 -8.04
N SER A 4 -13.27 30.56 -9.25
CA SER A 4 -14.26 30.36 -10.31
C SER A 4 -14.18 28.92 -10.85
N SER A 5 -15.11 28.08 -10.41
CA SER A 5 -15.40 26.78 -11.01
C SER A 5 -16.01 26.98 -12.40
N THR A 6 -15.22 26.81 -13.45
CA THR A 6 -15.70 26.74 -14.83
C THR A 6 -16.49 25.45 -15.02
N SER A 7 -17.81 25.55 -14.93
CA SER A 7 -18.72 24.48 -15.36
C SER A 7 -18.64 24.32 -16.87
N LEU A 8 -17.87 23.33 -17.33
CA LEU A 8 -17.81 22.96 -18.75
C LEU A 8 -19.20 22.57 -19.24
N SER A 9 -19.57 23.06 -20.42
CA SER A 9 -20.88 22.77 -20.97
C SER A 9 -21.04 21.26 -21.26
N PRO A 10 -22.26 20.69 -21.17
CA PRO A 10 -22.48 19.27 -21.42
C PRO A 10 -21.96 18.82 -22.80
N VAL A 11 -22.02 19.71 -23.78
CA VAL A 11 -21.56 19.47 -25.15
C VAL A 11 -20.03 19.36 -25.21
N GLU A 12 -19.30 20.19 -24.46
CA GLU A 12 -17.84 20.11 -24.37
C GLU A 12 -17.36 18.86 -23.64
N SER A 13 -18.11 18.42 -22.61
CA SER A 13 -17.80 17.16 -21.91
C SER A 13 -17.97 15.94 -22.83
N VAL A 14 -19.02 15.93 -23.65
CA VAL A 14 -19.25 14.84 -24.62
C VAL A 14 -18.22 14.87 -25.74
N ARG A 15 -17.82 16.05 -26.22
CA ARG A 15 -16.74 16.18 -27.22
C ARG A 15 -15.39 15.70 -26.72
N LEU A 16 -15.00 16.10 -25.50
CA LEU A 16 -13.77 15.61 -24.86
C LEU A 16 -13.78 14.09 -24.71
N ARG A 17 -14.92 13.50 -24.34
CA ARG A 17 -15.05 12.04 -24.24
C ARG A 17 -14.94 11.37 -25.61
N LEU A 18 -15.55 11.93 -26.65
CA LEU A 18 -15.43 11.42 -28.03
C LEU A 18 -14.00 11.51 -28.56
N ASP A 19 -13.29 12.60 -28.29
CA ASP A 19 -11.89 12.75 -28.69
C ASP A 19 -10.99 11.77 -27.94
N THR A 20 -11.23 11.53 -26.64
CA THR A 20 -10.48 10.52 -25.88
C THR A 20 -10.74 9.10 -26.37
N LEU A 21 -11.98 8.77 -26.76
CA LEU A 21 -12.31 7.47 -27.32
C LEU A 21 -11.73 7.30 -28.73
N THR A 22 -11.71 8.37 -29.53
CA THR A 22 -11.09 8.35 -30.86
C THR A 22 -9.58 8.16 -30.76
N ALA A 23 -8.93 8.81 -29.79
CA ALA A 23 -7.50 8.62 -29.51
C ALA A 23 -7.16 7.20 -29.02
N LEU A 24 -8.05 6.56 -28.25
CA LEU A 24 -7.87 5.19 -27.80
C LEU A 24 -8.05 4.17 -28.91
N VAL A 25 -8.96 4.45 -29.85
CA VAL A 25 -9.24 3.57 -31.00
C VAL A 25 -8.16 3.71 -32.08
N GLN A 26 -7.61 4.89 -32.30
CA GLN A 26 -6.58 5.13 -33.34
C GLN A 26 -5.14 4.95 -32.84
N GLY A 27 -4.90 4.91 -31.53
CA GLY A 27 -3.55 4.83 -30.97
C GLY A 27 -2.72 6.10 -31.20
N PRO A 28 -1.67 6.36 -30.41
CA PRO A 28 -0.90 7.60 -30.52
C PRO A 28 -0.11 7.62 -31.83
N SER A 29 -0.56 8.42 -32.79
CA SER A 29 0.21 8.73 -33.99
C SER A 29 1.44 9.55 -33.60
N VAL A 30 2.62 8.99 -33.91
CA VAL A 30 3.94 9.59 -33.68
C VAL A 30 4.14 10.74 -34.65
N GLN A 31 3.51 11.90 -34.39
CA GLN A 31 3.73 13.09 -35.22
C GLN A 31 3.30 14.39 -34.54
N GLN A 32 3.75 14.64 -33.31
CA GLN A 32 3.84 16.00 -32.76
C GLN A 32 4.90 16.08 -31.66
N ARG A 33 6.16 15.91 -32.05
CA ARG A 33 7.31 16.30 -31.23
C ARG A 33 8.33 17.03 -32.12
N ALA A 34 8.03 18.28 -32.43
CA ALA A 34 9.01 19.20 -33.00
C ALA A 34 8.78 20.60 -32.41
N GLY A 35 9.78 21.08 -31.67
CA GLY A 35 9.96 22.50 -31.35
C GLY A 35 9.87 22.86 -29.87
N ALA A 36 10.96 22.69 -29.12
CA ALA A 36 11.53 23.76 -28.28
C ALA A 36 12.79 23.32 -27.52
N SER A 37 13.78 24.22 -27.55
CA SER A 37 14.94 24.45 -26.66
C SER A 37 16.12 23.47 -26.64
N LEU A 38 17.13 23.81 -27.45
CA LEU A 38 18.44 24.37 -27.07
C LEU A 38 19.21 23.84 -25.83
N HIS A 39 20.49 23.56 -26.13
CA HIS A 39 21.71 23.51 -25.32
C HIS A 39 22.21 22.17 -24.73
N ALA A 40 23.39 21.79 -25.26
CA ALA A 40 24.24 20.61 -25.05
C ALA A 40 25.17 20.74 -23.80
N PRO A 41 26.27 19.97 -23.62
CA PRO A 41 26.73 18.70 -24.24
C PRO A 41 27.26 17.65 -23.22
N GLY A 42 27.56 16.43 -23.69
CA GLY A 42 28.71 15.67 -23.15
C GLY A 42 28.57 14.14 -23.02
N LEU A 43 29.40 13.44 -23.80
CA LEU A 43 29.93 12.08 -23.60
C LEU A 43 29.11 10.87 -24.09
N ALA A 44 29.35 10.57 -25.37
CA ALA A 44 29.81 9.28 -25.92
C ALA A 44 29.49 7.98 -25.17
N LEU A 45 28.86 7.04 -25.89
CA LEU A 45 29.48 5.80 -26.40
C LEU A 45 28.40 4.72 -26.54
N ALA A 46 27.95 4.42 -27.76
CA ALA A 46 27.54 3.06 -28.14
C ALA A 46 27.26 2.99 -29.64
N ASP A 47 27.90 1.99 -30.23
CA ASP A 47 27.86 1.55 -31.61
C ASP A 47 26.50 1.00 -32.02
N GLN A 48 26.16 1.29 -33.27
CA GLN A 48 25.46 0.48 -34.28
C GLN A 48 24.76 -0.82 -33.84
N ALA A 49 23.45 -0.88 -34.10
CA ALA A 49 22.87 -1.95 -34.92
C ALA A 49 21.64 -1.44 -35.66
N THR A 50 21.80 -1.33 -36.97
CA THR A 50 20.77 -1.12 -37.98
C THR A 50 19.76 -2.26 -37.98
N PHE A 51 18.47 -1.96 -37.89
CA PHE A 51 17.45 -2.82 -38.50
C PHE A 51 16.44 -1.98 -39.28
N SER A 52 16.26 -2.40 -40.52
CA SER A 52 15.58 -1.74 -41.62
C SER A 52 14.10 -1.53 -41.37
N ALA A 53 13.65 -0.31 -41.67
CA ALA A 53 12.28 -0.04 -42.08
C ALA A 53 11.99 -0.78 -43.39
N GLY A 54 10.91 -1.55 -43.39
CA GLY A 54 10.24 -2.04 -44.59
C GLY A 54 8.77 -1.63 -44.47
N GLU A 55 8.38 -0.70 -45.32
CA GLU A 55 7.00 -0.33 -45.62
C GLU A 55 6.17 -1.57 -45.94
N ASP A 56 4.92 -1.59 -45.46
CA ASP A 56 3.80 -1.90 -46.35
C ASP A 56 2.50 -1.35 -45.77
N ALA A 57 1.93 -0.42 -46.51
CA ALA A 57 0.62 0.15 -46.29
C ALA A 57 -0.45 -0.73 -46.95
N GLY A 58 -1.58 -0.87 -46.27
CA GLY A 58 -2.87 -1.11 -46.94
C GLY A 58 -3.42 -2.53 -46.86
N VAL A 59 -4.04 -2.88 -45.72
CA VAL A 59 -5.17 -3.81 -45.70
C VAL A 59 -6.13 -3.40 -44.58
N ASP A 60 -6.92 -2.36 -44.83
CA ASP A 60 -8.08 -2.05 -44.00
C ASP A 60 -9.34 -2.77 -44.50
N ALA A 61 -10.16 -3.17 -43.53
CA ALA A 61 -11.58 -3.57 -43.65
C ALA A 61 -11.96 -5.03 -43.96
N LYS A 62 -11.12 -6.04 -43.68
CA LYS A 62 -11.57 -7.46 -43.55
C LYS A 62 -11.12 -8.18 -42.27
N ILE A 63 -10.47 -7.47 -41.34
CA ILE A 63 -9.83 -8.06 -40.16
C ILE A 63 -10.80 -8.26 -38.97
N SER A 64 -11.98 -7.64 -38.95
CA SER A 64 -12.78 -7.57 -37.72
C SER A 64 -13.40 -8.90 -37.27
N GLU A 65 -13.97 -9.72 -38.15
CA GLU A 65 -14.69 -10.92 -37.71
C GLU A 65 -13.77 -12.15 -37.54
N ARG A 66 -12.75 -12.29 -38.40
CA ARG A 66 -11.76 -13.37 -38.27
C ARG A 66 -10.82 -13.15 -37.09
N SER A 67 -10.54 -11.89 -36.72
CA SER A 67 -9.68 -11.59 -35.57
C SER A 67 -10.35 -11.90 -34.23
N ILE A 68 -11.66 -11.68 -34.10
CA ILE A 68 -12.36 -12.00 -32.84
C ILE A 68 -12.50 -13.51 -32.67
N ALA A 69 -12.92 -14.24 -33.71
CA ALA A 69 -13.02 -15.70 -33.64
C ALA A 69 -11.64 -16.36 -33.43
N SER A 70 -10.59 -15.85 -34.07
CA SER A 70 -9.22 -16.30 -33.86
C SER A 70 -8.73 -16.02 -32.44
N ARG A 71 -8.98 -14.81 -31.91
CA ARG A 71 -8.61 -14.47 -30.52
C ARG A 71 -9.39 -15.27 -29.50
N LEU A 72 -10.67 -15.57 -29.75
CA LEU A 72 -11.48 -16.41 -28.89
C LEU A 72 -10.96 -17.85 -28.87
N SER A 73 -10.65 -18.40 -30.05
CA SER A 73 -10.02 -19.72 -30.17
C SER A 73 -8.67 -19.77 -29.45
N GLN A 74 -7.84 -18.74 -29.60
CA GLN A 74 -6.53 -18.65 -28.95
C GLN A 74 -6.65 -18.49 -27.43
N ALA A 75 -7.62 -17.71 -26.94
CA ALA A 75 -7.89 -17.59 -25.52
C ALA A 75 -8.43 -18.90 -24.93
N GLN A 76 -9.23 -19.65 -25.69
CA GLN A 76 -9.74 -20.95 -25.29
C GLN A 76 -8.64 -22.01 -25.25
N GLU A 77 -7.70 -21.97 -26.20
CA GLU A 77 -6.51 -22.84 -26.19
C GLU A 77 -5.58 -22.51 -25.03
N ALA A 78 -5.29 -21.23 -24.79
CA ALA A 78 -4.49 -20.80 -23.64
C ALA A 78 -5.16 -21.17 -22.30
N LEU A 79 -6.49 -21.09 -22.22
CA LEU A 79 -7.23 -21.50 -21.04
C LEU A 79 -7.15 -23.02 -20.86
N ASN A 80 -7.31 -23.81 -21.92
CA ASN A 80 -7.15 -25.26 -21.85
C ASN A 80 -5.72 -25.67 -21.44
N ASP A 81 -4.70 -24.96 -21.92
CA ASP A 81 -3.30 -25.18 -21.52
C ASP A 81 -3.08 -24.85 -20.05
N CYS A 82 -3.62 -23.75 -19.55
CA CYS A 82 -3.57 -23.40 -18.13
C CYS A 82 -4.33 -24.41 -17.26
N ILE A 83 -5.49 -24.90 -17.70
CA ILE A 83 -6.24 -25.95 -17.00
C ILE A 83 -5.45 -27.26 -16.98
N GLY A 84 -4.80 -27.62 -18.09
CA GLY A 84 -3.95 -28.80 -18.20
C GLY A 84 -2.70 -28.73 -17.32
N ALA A 85 -2.09 -27.55 -17.20
CA ALA A 85 -0.92 -27.33 -16.36
C ALA A 85 -1.23 -27.44 -14.86
N HIS A 86 -2.44 -27.09 -14.43
CA HIS A 86 -2.84 -27.08 -13.03
C HIS A 86 -3.75 -28.25 -12.67
N LYS A 87 -3.14 -29.37 -12.24
CA LYS A 87 -3.84 -30.56 -11.71
C LYS A 87 -4.84 -30.25 -10.58
N SER A 88 -4.57 -29.21 -9.80
CA SER A 88 -5.48 -28.72 -8.75
C SER A 88 -6.80 -28.18 -9.31
N LEU A 89 -6.78 -27.52 -10.46
CA LEU A 89 -7.98 -26.97 -11.09
C LEU A 89 -8.84 -28.09 -11.68
N ILE A 90 -8.22 -29.14 -12.21
CA ILE A 90 -8.92 -30.36 -12.68
C ILE A 90 -9.58 -31.10 -11.52
N ALA A 91 -8.86 -31.28 -10.40
CA ALA A 91 -9.41 -31.88 -9.19
C ALA A 91 -10.56 -31.03 -8.59
N PHE A 92 -10.44 -29.70 -8.68
CA PHE A 92 -11.50 -28.78 -8.28
C PHE A 92 -12.72 -28.86 -9.22
N ALA A 93 -12.52 -28.94 -10.53
CA ALA A 93 -13.61 -29.09 -11.50
C ALA A 93 -14.38 -30.41 -11.31
N GLN A 94 -13.68 -31.50 -10.98
CA GLN A 94 -14.31 -32.80 -10.67
C GLN A 94 -15.10 -32.79 -9.35
N THR A 95 -14.71 -31.92 -8.41
CA THR A 95 -15.41 -31.74 -7.13
C THR A 95 -16.35 -30.53 -7.13
N PHE A 96 -16.54 -29.88 -8.28
CA PHE A 96 -17.35 -28.66 -8.40
C PHE A 96 -18.80 -28.88 -7.97
N ASP A 97 -19.40 -30.01 -8.39
CA ASP A 97 -20.77 -30.35 -8.01
C ASP A 97 -20.93 -30.58 -6.49
N GLN A 98 -19.89 -31.09 -5.84
CA GLN A 98 -19.88 -31.32 -4.38
C GLN A 98 -19.68 -30.02 -3.61
N ASN A 99 -18.91 -29.08 -4.16
CA ASN A 99 -18.63 -27.78 -3.54
C ASN A 99 -19.66 -26.71 -3.91
N ARG A 100 -20.60 -27.01 -4.83
CA ARG A 100 -21.67 -26.11 -5.27
C ARG A 100 -22.47 -25.46 -4.12
N PRO A 101 -22.83 -26.15 -3.02
CA PRO A 101 -23.56 -25.55 -1.91
C PRO A 101 -22.77 -24.47 -1.17
N TRP A 102 -21.44 -24.51 -1.23
CA TRP A 102 -20.53 -23.59 -0.55
C TRP A 102 -20.11 -22.42 -1.45
N LEU A 103 -20.18 -22.60 -2.77
CA LEU A 103 -19.84 -21.59 -3.78
C LEU A 103 -21.00 -20.68 -4.13
N ILE A 104 -22.23 -21.10 -3.84
CA ILE A 104 -23.41 -20.25 -3.93
C ILE A 104 -23.64 -19.68 -2.53
N PRO A 105 -23.24 -18.43 -2.23
CA PRO A 105 -23.62 -17.82 -0.97
C PRO A 105 -25.15 -17.82 -0.89
N ILE A 106 -25.70 -18.52 0.09
CA ILE A 106 -27.11 -18.41 0.45
C ILE A 106 -27.26 -17.00 1.03
N ILE A 107 -27.54 -16.02 0.18
CA ILE A 107 -27.94 -14.69 0.63
C ILE A 107 -29.38 -14.86 1.13
N PRO A 108 -29.64 -14.77 2.45
CA PRO A 108 -31.01 -14.76 2.92
C PRO A 108 -31.66 -13.49 2.38
N LEU A 109 -32.51 -13.63 1.36
CA LEU A 109 -33.43 -12.57 0.94
C LEU A 109 -34.24 -12.19 2.18
N GLN A 110 -33.96 -11.02 2.75
CA GLN A 110 -34.77 -10.44 3.82
C GLN A 110 -36.20 -10.36 3.29
N LYS A 111 -37.09 -11.21 3.84
CA LYS A 111 -38.54 -11.00 3.74
C LYS A 111 -38.82 -9.64 4.36
N ARG A 112 -38.97 -8.63 3.50
CA ARG A 112 -39.50 -7.32 3.86
C ARG A 112 -40.99 -7.53 4.15
N SER A 113 -41.29 -7.95 5.37
CA SER A 113 -42.65 -8.02 5.88
C SER A 113 -43.16 -6.58 6.04
N VAL A 114 -44.01 -6.17 5.09
CA VAL A 114 -44.94 -5.08 5.28
C VAL A 114 -46.00 -5.59 6.26
N GLY A 115 -46.03 -5.01 7.46
CA GLY A 115 -47.02 -5.34 8.47
C GLY A 115 -48.40 -4.81 8.09
N CYS A 116 -49.42 -5.63 8.31
CA CYS A 116 -50.78 -5.16 8.57
C CYS A 116 -51.55 -6.22 9.37
N GLY A 117 -51.68 -5.95 10.68
CA GLY A 117 -52.84 -6.14 11.56
C GLY A 117 -53.68 -7.43 11.59
N GLY A 118 -53.77 -7.96 12.83
CA GLY A 118 -54.94 -8.60 13.44
C GLY A 118 -55.09 -10.09 13.17
N GLU A 119 -55.48 -10.95 14.10
CA GLU A 119 -55.92 -10.84 15.49
C GLU A 119 -55.83 -12.27 16.09
N ASP A 120 -55.68 -12.35 17.41
CA ASP A 120 -56.14 -13.39 18.34
C ASP A 120 -56.67 -14.75 17.82
N GLU A 121 -56.09 -15.86 18.29
CA GLU A 121 -56.78 -16.79 19.22
C GLU A 121 -55.90 -17.99 19.67
N LYS A 122 -55.89 -18.15 21.00
CA LYS A 122 -55.84 -19.32 21.89
C LYS A 122 -55.18 -20.66 21.50
N ALA A 123 -54.43 -21.13 22.52
CA ALA A 123 -53.98 -22.47 22.82
C ALA A 123 -55.01 -23.60 22.62
N GLU A 124 -54.53 -24.80 22.27
CA GLU A 124 -54.63 -25.99 23.13
C GLU A 124 -53.74 -27.15 22.68
N GLU A 125 -53.56 -28.08 23.63
CA GLU A 125 -52.66 -29.23 23.69
C GLU A 125 -53.05 -30.41 22.80
N GLY A 126 -52.06 -31.27 22.52
CA GLY A 126 -52.19 -32.73 22.62
C GLY A 126 -52.73 -33.51 21.42
N GLY A 127 -52.00 -34.55 21.02
CA GLY A 127 -52.56 -35.65 20.22
C GLY A 127 -51.59 -36.30 19.25
N GLU A 128 -50.78 -37.24 19.74
CA GLU A 128 -50.26 -38.33 18.90
C GLU A 128 -51.41 -39.26 18.51
N GLN A 129 -51.59 -39.53 17.21
CA GLN A 129 -51.87 -40.87 16.66
C GLN A 129 -52.06 -40.81 15.13
N ASN A 130 -51.28 -41.68 14.46
CA ASN A 130 -51.50 -42.38 13.19
C ASN A 130 -52.48 -41.79 12.17
N ASP A 131 -52.00 -41.59 10.93
CA ASP A 131 -52.51 -42.36 9.78
C ASP A 131 -51.62 -42.16 8.54
N ASP A 132 -50.91 -43.25 8.19
CA ASP A 132 -50.22 -43.47 6.93
C ASP A 132 -51.23 -43.57 5.77
N ALA A 133 -51.72 -42.45 5.25
CA ALA A 133 -52.51 -42.45 4.01
C ALA A 133 -52.57 -41.12 3.23
N ALA A 134 -51.82 -40.07 3.63
CA ALA A 134 -51.89 -38.74 2.99
C ALA A 134 -50.63 -38.30 2.23
N ALA A 135 -49.65 -39.19 2.05
CA ALA A 135 -48.33 -38.86 1.49
C ALA A 135 -48.24 -38.85 -0.06
N ARG A 136 -49.37 -38.84 -0.80
CA ARG A 136 -49.35 -38.87 -2.28
C ARG A 136 -49.93 -37.65 -2.99
N ASP A 137 -50.50 -36.67 -2.29
CA ASP A 137 -51.13 -35.51 -2.94
C ASP A 137 -50.54 -34.15 -2.58
N LEU A 138 -49.62 -34.10 -1.61
CA LEU A 138 -48.83 -32.88 -1.29
C LEU A 138 -47.58 -32.72 -2.17
N GLY A 139 -47.22 -33.74 -2.96
CA GLY A 139 -46.08 -33.72 -3.87
C GLY A 139 -46.31 -32.99 -5.20
N LYS A 140 -47.56 -32.64 -5.54
CA LYS A 140 -47.89 -31.92 -6.78
C LYS A 140 -48.07 -30.41 -6.59
N MET A 141 -48.51 -29.95 -5.42
CA MET A 141 -48.65 -28.51 -5.14
C MET A 141 -47.29 -27.82 -4.86
N ALA A 142 -46.31 -28.52 -4.30
CA ALA A 142 -45.00 -27.94 -3.95
C ALA A 142 -44.02 -27.80 -5.13
N VAL A 143 -44.32 -28.41 -6.29
CA VAL A 143 -43.49 -28.31 -7.50
C VAL A 143 -43.91 -27.09 -8.35
N GLU A 144 -45.21 -26.79 -8.43
CA GLU A 144 -45.67 -25.59 -9.16
C GLU A 144 -45.42 -24.28 -8.39
N GLU A 145 -45.37 -24.30 -7.05
CA GLU A 145 -45.04 -23.12 -6.25
C GLU A 145 -43.54 -22.78 -6.25
N ARG A 146 -42.66 -23.76 -6.51
CA ARG A 146 -41.21 -23.54 -6.70
C ARG A 146 -40.89 -22.91 -8.04
N ASP A 147 -41.61 -23.27 -9.10
CA ASP A 147 -41.48 -22.65 -10.41
C ASP A 147 -42.11 -21.25 -10.44
N GLY A 148 -43.16 -21.01 -9.64
CA GLY A 148 -43.72 -19.67 -9.40
C GLY A 148 -42.77 -18.72 -8.66
N LEU A 149 -42.01 -19.21 -7.67
CA LEU A 149 -41.03 -18.40 -6.92
C LEU A 149 -39.75 -18.10 -7.72
N LEU A 150 -39.37 -19.00 -8.65
CA LEU A 150 -38.28 -18.75 -9.60
C LEU A 150 -38.68 -17.79 -10.73
N MET A 151 -39.97 -17.64 -11.00
CA MET A 151 -40.55 -16.71 -11.99
C MET A 151 -40.93 -15.34 -11.42
N LEU A 152 -41.26 -15.23 -10.13
CA LEU A 152 -41.59 -13.94 -9.48
C LEU A 152 -40.37 -13.13 -9.03
N GLY A 153 -39.17 -13.71 -9.04
CA GLY A 153 -37.94 -12.94 -9.02
C GLY A 153 -37.49 -12.68 -10.45
N GLY A 154 -38.21 -11.77 -11.12
CA GLY A 154 -38.20 -11.59 -12.57
C GLY A 154 -36.78 -11.47 -13.14
N LEU A 155 -36.64 -11.77 -14.42
CA LEU A 155 -35.41 -11.50 -15.20
C LEU A 155 -34.88 -10.08 -14.92
N GLU A 156 -35.79 -9.16 -14.62
CA GLU A 156 -35.54 -7.81 -14.13
C GLU A 156 -34.84 -7.75 -12.77
N GLU A 157 -35.25 -8.49 -11.75
CA GLU A 157 -34.56 -8.53 -10.44
C GLU A 157 -33.14 -9.08 -10.59
N ARG A 158 -32.98 -10.14 -11.39
CA ARG A 158 -31.65 -10.69 -11.70
C ARG A 158 -30.80 -9.69 -12.48
N ALA A 159 -31.39 -8.97 -13.44
CA ALA A 159 -30.72 -7.90 -14.15
C ALA A 159 -30.33 -6.75 -13.22
N THR A 160 -31.17 -6.37 -12.26
CA THR A 160 -30.83 -5.33 -11.27
C THR A 160 -29.68 -5.74 -10.36
N ILE A 161 -29.67 -7.00 -9.87
CA ILE A 161 -28.55 -7.54 -9.08
C ILE A 161 -27.27 -7.59 -9.91
N VAL A 162 -27.36 -7.96 -11.19
CA VAL A 162 -26.20 -7.97 -12.10
C VAL A 162 -25.69 -6.54 -12.34
N ILE A 163 -26.57 -5.55 -12.50
CA ILE A 163 -26.18 -4.14 -12.68
C ILE A 163 -25.58 -3.56 -11.39
N GLU A 164 -26.11 -3.92 -10.23
CA GLU A 164 -25.56 -3.52 -8.92
C GLU A 164 -24.18 -4.16 -8.69
N ALA A 165 -24.05 -5.46 -8.96
CA ALA A 165 -22.79 -6.20 -8.87
C ALA A 165 -21.78 -5.81 -9.97
N GLU A 166 -22.21 -5.29 -11.12
CA GLU A 166 -21.32 -4.87 -12.21
C GLU A 166 -20.36 -3.78 -11.74
N ARG A 167 -20.83 -2.86 -10.90
CA ARG A 167 -20.00 -1.80 -10.33
C ARG A 167 -18.91 -2.39 -9.43
N ASP A 168 -19.27 -3.35 -8.60
CA ASP A 168 -18.37 -4.00 -7.64
C ASP A 168 -17.35 -4.89 -8.37
N ILE A 169 -17.77 -5.61 -9.41
CA ILE A 169 -16.87 -6.41 -10.27
C ILE A 169 -15.86 -5.49 -10.99
N LYS A 170 -16.31 -4.33 -11.49
CA LYS A 170 -15.41 -3.34 -12.11
C LYS A 170 -14.48 -2.68 -11.10
N GLN A 171 -14.91 -2.53 -9.85
CA GLN A 171 -14.05 -2.01 -8.77
C GLN A 171 -13.01 -3.06 -8.39
N LEU A 172 -13.42 -4.31 -8.16
CA LEU A 172 -12.54 -5.42 -7.84
C LEU A 172 -11.53 -5.70 -8.97
N GLY A 173 -11.93 -5.55 -10.23
CA GLY A 173 -11.00 -5.65 -11.37
C GLY A 173 -9.94 -4.55 -11.36
N ARG A 174 -10.30 -3.32 -10.96
CA ARG A 174 -9.34 -2.22 -10.79
C ARG A 174 -8.42 -2.46 -9.60
N ASP A 175 -8.96 -2.92 -8.47
CA ASP A 175 -8.18 -3.20 -7.27
C ASP A 175 -7.23 -4.38 -7.49
N MET A 176 -7.67 -5.44 -8.19
CA MET A 176 -6.82 -6.57 -8.56
C MET A 176 -5.69 -6.15 -9.53
N ASN A 177 -5.97 -5.24 -10.47
CA ASN A 177 -4.94 -4.69 -11.33
C ASN A 177 -3.95 -3.82 -10.55
N ALA A 178 -4.42 -3.00 -9.60
CA ALA A 178 -3.57 -2.22 -8.71
C ALA A 178 -2.70 -3.12 -7.81
N ILE A 179 -3.26 -4.21 -7.28
CA ILE A 179 -2.52 -5.21 -6.51
C ILE A 179 -1.46 -5.88 -7.38
N LYS A 180 -1.78 -6.27 -8.62
CA LYS A 180 -0.79 -6.85 -9.55
C LYS A 180 0.33 -5.88 -9.90
N GLU A 181 0.01 -4.59 -10.03
CA GLU A 181 1.00 -3.55 -10.26
C GLU A 181 1.91 -3.36 -9.03
N LEU A 182 1.34 -3.26 -7.83
CA LEU A 182 2.07 -3.21 -6.56
C LEU A 182 2.92 -4.47 -6.32
N GLN A 183 2.41 -5.64 -6.70
CA GLN A 183 3.13 -6.91 -6.60
C GLN A 183 4.34 -6.93 -7.53
N ARG A 184 4.25 -6.38 -8.74
CA ARG A 184 5.41 -6.21 -9.64
C ARG A 184 6.48 -5.31 -9.02
N PHE A 185 6.09 -4.28 -8.26
CA PHE A 185 7.04 -3.45 -7.54
C PHE A 185 7.61 -4.13 -6.29
N ALA A 186 6.82 -4.95 -5.60
CA ALA A 186 7.27 -5.72 -4.43
C ALA A 186 8.22 -6.87 -4.81
N GLU A 187 7.92 -7.58 -5.90
CA GLU A 187 8.74 -8.68 -6.43
C GLU A 187 9.92 -8.17 -7.27
N GLY A 188 9.76 -7.05 -7.97
CA GLY A 188 10.76 -6.49 -8.88
C GLY A 188 11.66 -5.40 -8.31
N GLY A 189 11.42 -4.90 -7.09
CA GLY A 189 12.04 -3.67 -6.61
C GLY A 189 12.70 -3.78 -5.25
N ARG A 190 14.02 -4.04 -5.23
CA ARG A 190 15.00 -3.70 -4.17
C ARG A 190 14.72 -4.13 -2.73
N LEU A 191 13.58 -4.76 -2.42
CA LEU A 191 13.27 -5.21 -1.07
C LEU A 191 14.17 -6.40 -0.65
N GLY A 192 14.53 -7.26 -1.61
CA GLY A 192 15.57 -8.28 -1.42
C GLY A 192 16.94 -7.66 -1.14
N GLU A 193 17.32 -6.61 -1.88
CA GLU A 193 18.59 -5.88 -1.68
C GLU A 193 18.63 -5.17 -0.31
N LEU A 194 17.48 -4.79 0.25
CA LEU A 194 17.38 -4.24 1.61
C LEU A 194 17.65 -5.31 2.69
N GLN A 195 17.36 -6.58 2.41
CA GLN A 195 17.70 -7.68 3.32
C GLN A 195 19.22 -7.89 3.38
N ASP A 196 19.92 -7.70 2.26
CA ASP A 196 21.39 -7.73 2.18
C ASP A 196 22.05 -6.49 2.83
N LEU A 197 21.33 -5.36 2.90
CA LEU A 197 21.80 -4.14 3.59
C LEU A 197 21.70 -4.22 5.11
N ARG A 198 20.85 -5.12 5.63
CA ARG A 198 20.65 -5.30 7.08
C ARG A 198 21.93 -5.64 7.86
N PRO A 199 22.78 -6.59 7.45
CA PRO A 199 24.03 -6.86 8.16
C PRO A 199 25.01 -5.67 8.13
N MET A 200 25.01 -4.86 7.07
CA MET A 200 25.82 -3.64 7.01
C MET A 200 25.32 -2.58 7.99
N LEU A 201 23.99 -2.45 8.12
CA LEU A 201 23.39 -1.56 9.11
C LEU A 201 23.73 -2.01 10.54
N ASP A 202 23.62 -3.31 10.83
CA ASP A 202 23.96 -3.86 12.14
C ASP A 202 25.45 -3.64 12.47
N GLN A 203 26.34 -3.79 11.50
CA GLN A 203 27.77 -3.47 11.66
C GLN A 203 28.02 -1.97 11.91
N LEU A 204 27.27 -1.09 11.23
CA LEU A 204 27.37 0.36 11.47
C LEU A 204 26.85 0.74 12.85
N ILE A 205 25.77 0.13 13.31
CA ILE A 205 25.23 0.35 14.65
C ILE A 205 26.24 -0.11 15.70
N ALA A 206 26.84 -1.29 15.54
CA ALA A 206 27.87 -1.79 16.46
C ALA A 206 29.10 -0.86 16.50
N ARG A 207 29.58 -0.39 15.34
CA ARG A 207 30.68 0.58 15.30
C ARG A 207 30.32 1.91 15.95
N LEU A 208 29.07 2.35 15.83
CA LEU A 208 28.60 3.58 16.46
C LEU A 208 28.49 3.43 17.98
N SER A 209 28.03 2.28 18.49
CA SER A 209 28.00 2.02 19.93
C SER A 209 29.42 2.01 20.50
N ASP A 210 30.36 1.30 19.87
CA ASP A 210 31.76 1.25 20.33
C ASP A 210 32.42 2.63 20.30
N ALA A 211 32.13 3.43 19.25
CA ALA A 211 32.59 4.81 19.16
C ALA A 211 31.97 5.71 20.23
N SER A 212 30.72 5.47 20.62
CA SER A 212 30.05 6.24 21.67
C SER A 212 30.62 5.93 23.07
N GLU A 213 30.96 4.67 23.33
CA GLU A 213 31.59 4.24 24.58
C GLU A 213 32.99 4.85 24.72
N SER A 214 33.84 4.67 23.71
CA SER A 214 35.18 5.28 23.69
C SER A 214 35.15 6.82 23.80
N ARG A 215 34.15 7.48 23.21
CA ARG A 215 33.96 8.93 23.39
C ARG A 215 33.58 9.28 24.82
N SER A 216 32.68 8.52 25.44
CA SER A 216 32.31 8.72 26.85
C SER A 216 33.50 8.51 27.78
N GLU A 217 34.36 7.53 27.50
CA GLU A 217 35.60 7.31 28.25
C GLU A 217 36.55 8.50 28.12
N LEU A 218 36.78 9.00 26.90
CA LEU A 218 37.61 10.19 26.68
C LEU A 218 37.04 11.43 27.37
N ASP A 219 35.73 11.64 27.31
CA ASP A 219 35.07 12.75 27.99
C ASP A 219 35.26 12.66 29.50
N SER A 220 35.15 11.45 30.09
CA SER A 220 35.43 11.23 31.51
C SER A 220 36.89 11.52 31.89
N GLN A 221 37.84 11.16 31.03
CA GLN A 221 39.27 11.45 31.24
C GLN A 221 39.53 12.96 31.18
N VAL A 222 38.94 13.66 30.21
CA VAL A 222 39.07 15.12 30.08
C VAL A 222 38.48 15.82 31.31
N LEU A 223 37.29 15.41 31.76
CA LEU A 223 36.68 15.95 32.98
C LEU A 223 37.57 15.71 34.21
N SER A 224 38.13 14.51 34.35
CA SER A 224 39.05 14.20 35.46
C SER A 224 40.32 15.07 35.44
N LEU A 225 40.84 15.38 34.24
CA LEU A 225 42.01 16.23 34.08
C LEU A 225 41.69 17.70 34.44
N VAL A 226 40.50 18.18 34.05
CA VAL A 226 40.03 19.52 34.40
C VAL A 226 39.81 19.65 35.90
N ASP A 227 39.25 18.62 36.55
CA ASP A 227 39.08 18.60 38.01
C ASP A 227 40.42 18.63 38.73
N GLN A 228 41.38 17.78 38.32
CA GLN A 228 42.75 17.81 38.85
C GLN A 228 43.40 19.18 38.66
N TYR A 229 43.30 19.77 37.46
CA TYR A 229 43.81 21.12 37.22
C TYR A 229 43.16 22.16 38.14
N GLY A 230 41.85 22.05 38.37
CA GLY A 230 41.15 22.88 39.35
C GLY A 230 41.67 22.73 40.78
N GLU A 231 42.02 21.52 41.20
CA GLU A 231 42.67 21.28 42.50
C GLU A 231 44.08 21.88 42.57
N TRP A 232 44.90 21.72 41.52
CA TRP A 232 46.23 22.34 41.44
C TRP A 232 46.16 23.86 41.54
N VAL A 233 45.21 24.49 40.84
CA VAL A 233 45.00 25.95 40.90
C VAL A 233 44.56 26.38 42.29
N ARG A 234 43.68 25.64 42.96
CA ARG A 234 43.28 25.93 44.35
C ARG A 234 44.46 25.81 45.31
N MET A 235 45.27 24.77 45.18
CA MET A 235 46.47 24.55 46.00
C MET A 235 47.51 25.65 45.76
N LEU A 236 47.73 26.04 44.51
CA LEU A 236 48.65 27.13 44.18
C LEU A 236 48.14 28.46 44.75
N SER A 237 46.84 28.71 44.67
CA SER A 237 46.22 29.91 45.23
C SER A 237 46.33 29.94 46.77
N SER A 238 46.09 28.82 47.45
CA SER A 238 46.26 28.75 48.91
C SER A 238 47.72 28.92 49.33
N LEU A 239 48.67 28.38 48.55
CA LEU A 239 50.09 28.60 48.77
C LEU A 239 50.45 30.09 48.65
N PHE A 240 49.97 30.78 47.60
CA PHE A 240 50.20 32.21 47.42
C PHE A 240 49.63 33.04 48.56
N VAL A 241 48.42 32.74 49.04
CA VAL A 241 47.84 33.42 50.21
C VAL A 241 48.70 33.19 51.46
N SER A 242 49.16 31.96 51.70
CA SER A 242 50.03 31.67 52.85
C SER A 242 51.37 32.41 52.79
N TRP A 243 51.92 32.61 51.59
CA TRP A 243 53.15 33.36 51.39
C TRP A 243 52.95 34.86 51.58
N ASP A 244 51.83 35.41 51.13
CA ASP A 244 51.47 36.81 51.33
C ASP A 244 51.26 37.15 52.81
N GLU A 245 50.59 36.27 53.55
CA GLU A 245 50.44 36.38 55.02
C GLU A 245 51.80 36.32 55.72
N GLY A 246 52.67 35.39 55.32
CA GLY A 246 54.02 35.25 55.87
C GLY A 246 54.91 36.47 55.60
N LEU A 247 54.86 37.00 54.38
CA LEU A 247 55.58 38.22 53.99
C LEU A 247 55.06 39.45 54.75
N SER A 248 53.73 39.58 54.87
CA SER A 248 53.09 40.67 55.61
C SER A 248 53.48 40.68 57.09
N GLU A 249 53.56 39.51 57.74
CA GLU A 249 54.01 39.41 59.13
C GLU A 249 55.51 39.72 59.28
N LEU A 250 56.35 39.31 58.32
CA LEU A 250 57.76 39.70 58.30
C LEU A 250 57.93 41.21 58.14
N GLU A 251 57.19 41.84 57.23
CA GLU A 251 57.19 43.29 57.05
C GLU A 251 56.73 44.02 58.33
N ARG A 252 55.70 43.50 58.99
CA ARG A 252 55.21 44.03 60.28
C ARG A 252 56.27 43.96 61.38
N ARG A 253 57.04 42.86 61.44
CA ARG A 253 58.14 42.71 62.40
C ARG A 253 59.31 43.64 62.10
N VAL A 254 59.68 43.78 60.82
CA VAL A 254 60.74 44.69 60.39
C VAL A 254 60.37 46.14 60.75
N THR A 255 59.17 46.58 60.38
CA THR A 255 58.68 47.94 60.71
C THR A 255 58.59 48.18 62.22
N GLN A 256 58.24 47.18 63.02
CA GLN A 256 58.28 47.28 64.48
C GLN A 256 59.70 47.46 65.02
N LEU A 257 60.67 46.68 64.53
CA LEU A 257 62.08 46.80 64.92
C LEU A 257 62.68 48.15 64.50
N GLU A 258 62.32 48.64 63.31
CA GLU A 258 62.75 49.96 62.83
C GLU A 258 62.21 51.09 63.72
N ARG A 259 60.94 51.01 64.13
CA ARG A 259 60.36 51.99 65.07
C ARG A 259 61.07 51.97 66.42
N LEU A 260 61.31 50.79 66.99
CA LEU A 260 62.05 50.66 68.27
C LEU A 260 63.47 51.25 68.15
N ARG A 261 64.14 50.99 67.03
CA ARG A 261 65.48 51.56 66.74
C ARG A 261 65.43 53.08 66.59
N ALA A 262 64.38 53.63 65.98
CA ALA A 262 64.21 55.07 65.83
C ALA A 262 63.95 55.76 67.17
N THR A 263 63.19 55.14 68.08
CA THR A 263 62.92 55.69 69.42
C THR A 263 64.10 55.59 70.39
N ALA A 264 65.07 54.72 70.13
CA ALA A 264 66.24 54.52 70.97
C ALA A 264 67.42 55.46 70.63
N ARG A 265 67.30 56.25 69.55
CA ARG A 265 68.25 57.32 69.18
C ARG A 265 67.74 58.67 69.66
#